data_AF-A0A0A6PKG7-F1
#
_entry.id   AF-A0A0A6PKG7-F1
#
_cell.length_a   1.000
_cell.length_b   1.000
_cell.length_c   1.000
_cell.angle_alpha   90.00
_cell.angle_beta   90.00
_cell.angle_gamma   90.00
#
_symmetry.space_group_name_H-M   'P 1'
#
loop_
_entity.id
_entity.type
_entity.pdbx_description
1 polymer ?
#
loop_
_entity_poly.entity_id
_entity_poly.type
_entity_poly.pdbx_seq_one_letter_code
_entity_poly.pdbx_strand_id
1 'polypeptide(L)'
;MSTTLLRRHLLSAILLTTPPTVIADQMSATVPLDLTTHAAPWQRYSAWKQTKWNNYCNLQRGVTNPVSFIQPVEPPIKGDPVKGKKLMANRKKGNCAACHILPDVSLPGNVGLNISTVGSWRLPEELLFNYVYDARIYNPTTVMPPFGSNEILSKSEIMDVVSYLKTLTKPVKFDNSEDDPSKRPSPTETRDNLDEFENPGMFAVTVGEELYTQVGPKGKSCQDCHDEPEKAFSNWAVHMPKVEPRLNKVLGIEEFVTRHARATTGAEYLAQTEENLGFAVYLRYLANGQPISINTSGMNTRIALRRGEELINRKIGQLNLACTDCHAISSDKWIRGQYLNKVVGMMDHFPTYRTSRSEIWDIRKRFQWCNVSVRANELPPEAPEYGDIELYLMVKNNGQTLSVPGIRH
;
A
#
# COMPACT_ATOMS: atom_id res chain seq x y z
N MET A 1 45.23 29.55 -71.86
CA MET A 1 45.20 29.42 -70.39
C MET A 1 43.77 29.11 -69.98
N SER A 2 43.46 27.83 -69.77
CA SER A 2 42.14 27.38 -69.31
C SER A 2 42.39 26.32 -68.25
N THR A 3 42.17 26.69 -66.99
CA THR A 3 42.34 25.84 -65.81
C THR A 3 40.96 25.52 -65.25
N THR A 4 40.48 24.31 -65.54
CA THR A 4 39.23 23.77 -64.98
C THR A 4 39.57 23.08 -63.65
N LEU A 5 39.13 23.67 -62.53
CA LEU A 5 39.27 23.10 -61.20
C LEU A 5 38.33 21.90 -61.02
N LEU A 6 38.90 20.75 -60.68
CA LEU A 6 38.19 19.55 -60.22
C LEU A 6 37.70 19.77 -58.78
N ARG A 7 36.38 19.79 -58.56
CA ARG A 7 35.76 19.86 -57.24
C ARG A 7 35.80 18.46 -56.60
N ARG A 8 36.71 18.23 -55.65
CA ARG A 8 36.69 17.03 -54.79
C ARG A 8 35.62 17.20 -53.70
N HIS A 9 34.58 16.37 -53.73
CA HIS A 9 33.67 16.18 -52.60
C HIS A 9 34.39 15.34 -51.52
N LEU A 10 34.74 15.95 -50.39
CA LEU A 10 35.05 15.21 -49.16
C LEU A 10 33.72 14.82 -48.51
N LEU A 11 33.43 13.51 -48.43
CA LEU A 11 32.48 12.98 -47.46
C LEU A 11 33.15 13.03 -46.08
N SER A 12 32.73 13.96 -45.23
CA SER A 12 32.98 13.88 -43.78
C SER A 12 31.98 12.88 -43.18
N ALA A 13 32.45 11.67 -42.91
CA ALA A 13 31.72 10.72 -42.07
C ALA A 13 31.73 11.25 -40.62
N ILE A 14 30.62 11.83 -40.21
CA ILE A 14 30.35 12.15 -38.79
C ILE A 14 30.12 10.80 -38.10
N LEU A 15 31.12 10.30 -37.37
CA LEU A 15 30.90 9.23 -36.41
C LEU A 15 30.01 9.79 -35.29
N LEU A 16 28.72 9.48 -35.36
CA LEU A 16 27.81 9.56 -34.22
C LEU A 16 28.26 8.52 -33.19
N THR A 17 29.12 8.93 -32.26
CA THR A 17 29.38 8.15 -31.05
C THR A 17 28.13 8.25 -30.18
N THR A 18 27.34 7.18 -30.15
CA THR A 18 26.26 7.05 -29.17
C THR A 18 26.88 7.09 -27.77
N PRO A 19 26.41 7.96 -26.87
CA PRO A 19 26.88 7.93 -25.48
C PRO A 19 26.54 6.56 -24.89
N PRO A 20 27.40 5.99 -24.04
CA PRO A 20 27.10 4.72 -23.41
C PRO A 20 25.83 4.89 -22.56
N THR A 21 24.77 4.17 -22.94
CA THR A 21 23.68 3.85 -22.02
C THR A 21 24.31 3.12 -20.84
N VAL A 22 24.40 3.80 -19.69
CA VAL A 22 24.74 3.17 -18.42
C VAL A 22 23.58 2.24 -18.07
N ILE A 23 23.71 0.98 -18.46
CA ILE A 23 22.82 -0.07 -17.97
C ILE A 23 23.18 -0.23 -16.49
N ALA A 24 22.21 -0.02 -15.61
CA ALA A 24 22.31 -0.30 -14.17
C ALA A 24 22.41 -1.83 -13.89
N ASP A 25 23.28 -2.54 -14.61
CA ASP A 25 23.49 -3.99 -14.54
C ASP A 25 24.67 -4.39 -13.65
N GLN A 26 25.27 -3.45 -12.92
CA GLN A 26 26.41 -3.76 -12.05
C GLN A 26 26.10 -3.55 -10.57
N MET A 27 25.13 -4.30 -10.07
CA MET A 27 25.29 -4.78 -8.69
C MET A 27 26.39 -5.85 -8.71
N SER A 28 27.62 -5.48 -8.34
CA SER A 28 28.78 -6.39 -8.24
C SER A 28 28.41 -7.77 -7.66
N ALA A 29 29.09 -8.83 -8.09
CA ALA A 29 28.98 -10.18 -7.52
C ALA A 29 29.27 -10.22 -6.00
N THR A 30 29.83 -9.15 -5.43
CA THR A 30 30.17 -8.97 -4.02
C THR A 30 29.09 -8.30 -3.16
N VAL A 31 27.91 -7.97 -3.72
CA VAL A 31 26.82 -7.37 -2.93
C VAL A 31 26.29 -8.39 -1.90
N PRO A 32 26.17 -8.04 -0.60
CA PRO A 32 25.63 -8.94 0.41
C PRO A 32 24.26 -9.46 0.01
N LEU A 33 24.18 -10.77 -0.19
CA LEU A 33 22.93 -11.43 -0.57
C LEU A 33 21.96 -11.52 0.64
N ASP A 34 22.50 -11.63 1.85
CA ASP A 34 21.70 -11.62 3.07
C ASP A 34 21.71 -10.24 3.75
N LEU A 35 20.51 -9.74 4.02
CA LEU A 35 20.27 -8.75 5.07
C LEU A 35 19.89 -9.57 6.31
N THR A 36 20.80 -9.69 7.27
CA THR A 36 20.52 -10.32 8.58
C THR A 36 20.02 -9.30 9.61
N THR A 37 20.26 -8.02 9.32
CA THR A 37 19.81 -6.88 10.09
C THR A 37 18.89 -6.05 9.22
N HIS A 38 17.71 -5.80 9.76
CA HIS A 38 16.77 -4.84 9.24
C HIS A 38 16.71 -3.75 10.28
N ALA A 39 16.66 -2.48 9.86
CA ALA A 39 16.22 -1.50 10.83
C ALA A 39 14.83 -1.99 11.27
N ALA A 40 14.57 -1.95 12.57
CA ALA A 40 13.21 -2.02 13.07
C ALA A 40 12.73 -0.58 13.32
N PRO A 41 12.68 0.33 12.32
CA PRO A 41 12.14 1.66 12.59
C PRO A 41 10.64 1.55 12.85
N TRP A 42 10.01 0.47 12.38
CA TRP A 42 8.66 0.08 12.72
C TRP A 42 8.61 -0.84 13.94
N GLN A 43 9.10 -0.35 15.08
CA GLN A 43 8.34 -0.66 16.28
C GLN A 43 7.00 0.04 16.12
N ARG A 44 5.89 -0.71 16.18
CA ARG A 44 4.57 -0.11 16.42
C ARG A 44 4.78 1.01 17.43
N TYR A 45 4.36 2.24 17.11
CA TYR A 45 4.58 3.42 17.94
C TYR A 45 4.47 3.03 19.42
N SER A 46 5.33 3.52 20.31
CA SER A 46 5.39 3.05 21.71
C SER A 46 4.04 2.96 22.44
N ALA A 47 3.04 3.77 22.03
CA ALA A 47 1.66 3.74 22.51
C ALA A 47 0.75 2.63 21.92
N TRP A 48 1.19 1.87 20.92
CA TRP A 48 0.44 0.83 20.25
C TRP A 48 0.65 -0.53 20.93
N LYS A 49 -0.46 -1.16 21.32
CA LYS A 49 -0.41 -2.53 21.88
C LYS A 49 0.12 -3.49 20.81
N GLN A 50 1.17 -4.23 21.15
CA GLN A 50 1.64 -5.34 20.33
C GLN A 50 0.58 -6.45 20.37
N THR A 51 -0.15 -6.62 19.27
CA THR A 51 -1.12 -7.70 19.09
C THR A 51 -0.57 -8.65 18.05
N LYS A 52 -0.41 -9.92 18.43
CA LYS A 52 0.04 -10.99 17.53
C LYS A 52 -1.18 -11.68 16.93
N TRP A 53 -1.21 -11.78 15.62
CA TRP A 53 -2.30 -12.37 14.84
C TRP A 53 -1.89 -13.72 14.24
N ASN A 54 -1.03 -14.46 14.95
CA ASN A 54 -0.39 -15.68 14.46
C ASN A 54 -1.38 -16.80 14.09
N ASN A 55 -2.60 -16.74 14.63
CA ASN A 55 -3.66 -17.71 14.37
C ASN A 55 -4.44 -17.39 13.09
N TYR A 56 -4.15 -16.27 12.42
CA TYR A 56 -4.82 -15.85 11.19
C TYR A 56 -3.85 -15.81 10.01
N CYS A 57 -4.41 -15.89 8.80
CA CYS A 57 -3.66 -15.74 7.56
C CYS A 57 -2.89 -14.42 7.53
N ASN A 58 -1.67 -14.43 6.98
CA ASN A 58 -0.92 -13.23 6.63
C ASN A 58 -0.30 -13.39 5.23
N LEU A 59 0.48 -12.41 4.79
CA LEU A 59 1.04 -12.42 3.45
C LEU A 59 2.05 -13.56 3.24
N GLN A 60 2.84 -13.91 4.26
CA GLN A 60 3.85 -14.97 4.20
C GLN A 60 3.25 -16.37 4.42
N ARG A 61 2.28 -16.49 5.34
CA ARG A 61 1.70 -17.77 5.76
C ARG A 61 0.19 -17.80 5.55
N GLY A 62 -0.25 -18.72 4.69
CA GLY A 62 -1.65 -19.09 4.55
C GLY A 62 -2.12 -19.90 5.76
N VAL A 63 -2.87 -19.29 6.67
CA VAL A 63 -3.63 -20.00 7.70
C VAL A 63 -5.10 -19.95 7.27
N THR A 64 -5.67 -21.09 6.92
CA THR A 64 -7.06 -21.14 6.49
C THR A 64 -7.98 -20.95 7.68
N ASN A 65 -8.70 -19.83 7.74
CA ASN A 65 -9.80 -19.65 8.69
C ASN A 65 -11.02 -20.41 8.15
N PRO A 66 -11.46 -21.51 8.78
CA PRO A 66 -12.59 -22.26 8.28
C PRO A 66 -13.82 -21.37 8.19
N VAL A 67 -14.60 -21.57 7.13
CA VAL A 67 -15.94 -21.00 7.04
C VAL A 67 -16.81 -21.73 8.06
N SER A 68 -17.58 -20.97 8.84
CA SER A 68 -18.48 -21.55 9.84
C SER A 68 -19.56 -22.44 9.21
N PHE A 69 -20.20 -23.26 10.02
CA PHE A 69 -21.53 -23.78 9.72
C PHE A 69 -22.61 -22.84 10.30
N ILE A 70 -23.87 -23.04 9.90
CA ILE A 70 -25.03 -22.34 10.48
C ILE A 70 -25.08 -22.62 11.98
N GLN A 71 -24.99 -21.58 12.78
CA GLN A 71 -25.05 -21.66 14.22
C GLN A 71 -26.50 -21.83 14.69
N PRO A 72 -26.78 -22.82 15.57
CA PRO A 72 -28.08 -22.94 16.20
C PRO A 72 -28.31 -21.76 17.15
N VAL A 73 -29.43 -21.07 16.97
CA VAL A 73 -29.91 -20.00 17.83
C VAL A 73 -31.43 -20.08 17.88
N GLU A 74 -32.01 -19.93 19.07
CA GLU A 74 -33.45 -20.04 19.28
C GLU A 74 -34.09 -18.65 19.26
N PRO A 75 -35.06 -18.38 18.35
CA PRO A 75 -35.87 -17.17 18.42
C PRO A 75 -36.92 -17.22 19.54
N PRO A 76 -37.39 -16.06 20.02
CA PRO A 76 -36.90 -14.73 19.68
C PRO A 76 -35.50 -14.51 20.27
N ILE A 77 -34.60 -13.90 19.49
CA ILE A 77 -33.25 -13.58 19.96
C ILE A 77 -33.35 -12.54 21.08
N LYS A 78 -32.92 -12.95 22.28
CA LYS A 78 -32.90 -12.14 23.50
C LYS A 78 -31.51 -11.55 23.71
N GLY A 79 -31.29 -10.36 23.16
CA GLY A 79 -30.10 -9.53 23.40
C GLY A 79 -30.48 -8.13 23.88
N ASP A 80 -29.48 -7.33 24.23
CA ASP A 80 -29.60 -5.95 24.67
C ASP A 80 -29.31 -4.97 23.51
N PRO A 81 -30.33 -4.26 22.97
CA PRO A 81 -30.12 -3.36 21.84
C PRO A 81 -29.22 -2.15 22.17
N VAL A 82 -29.12 -1.73 23.43
CA VAL A 82 -28.21 -0.64 23.84
C VAL A 82 -26.76 -1.12 23.76
N LYS A 83 -26.49 -2.36 24.18
CA LYS A 83 -25.17 -2.99 23.99
C LYS A 83 -24.87 -3.22 22.52
N GLY A 84 -25.84 -3.69 21.75
CA GLY A 84 -25.72 -3.88 20.30
C GLY A 84 -25.29 -2.61 19.57
N LYS A 85 -25.97 -1.49 19.84
CA LYS A 85 -25.60 -0.18 19.29
C LYS A 85 -24.16 0.20 19.63
N LYS A 86 -23.75 0.04 20.89
CA LYS A 86 -22.38 0.34 21.35
C LYS A 86 -21.34 -0.56 20.66
N LEU A 87 -21.63 -1.84 20.48
CA LEU A 87 -20.74 -2.79 19.79
C LEU A 87 -20.53 -2.41 18.33
N MET A 88 -21.60 -2.01 17.63
CA MET A 88 -21.54 -1.57 16.24
C MET A 88 -20.72 -0.28 16.05
N ALA A 89 -20.63 0.58 17.07
CA ALA A 89 -19.80 1.78 17.05
C ALA A 89 -18.34 1.55 17.51
N ASN A 90 -18.06 0.41 18.15
CA ASN A 90 -16.77 0.16 18.79
C ASN A 90 -15.68 -0.23 17.77
N ARG A 91 -14.65 0.60 17.61
CA ARG A 91 -13.51 0.40 16.69
C ARG A 91 -12.70 -0.88 16.93
N LYS A 92 -12.68 -1.40 18.16
CA LYS A 92 -11.99 -2.64 18.54
C LYS A 92 -12.87 -3.88 18.40
N LYS A 93 -14.18 -3.73 18.17
CA LYS A 93 -15.12 -4.85 18.01
C LYS A 93 -15.87 -4.74 16.69
N GLY A 94 -17.17 -4.43 16.73
CA GLY A 94 -18.05 -4.49 15.56
C GLY A 94 -17.71 -3.46 14.48
N ASN A 95 -17.44 -2.21 14.87
CA ASN A 95 -17.17 -1.06 13.98
C ASN A 95 -18.01 -1.04 12.69
N CYS A 96 -19.25 -1.52 12.73
CA CYS A 96 -20.09 -1.78 11.56
C CYS A 96 -20.37 -0.49 10.78
N ALA A 97 -20.45 0.63 11.51
CA ALA A 97 -20.54 1.99 10.99
C ALA A 97 -19.39 2.41 10.06
N ALA A 98 -18.26 1.69 10.08
CA ALA A 98 -17.19 1.93 9.13
C ALA A 98 -17.59 1.56 7.71
N CYS A 99 -18.41 0.52 7.53
CA CYS A 99 -18.83 0.06 6.21
C CYS A 99 -20.30 0.39 5.91
N HIS A 100 -21.14 0.45 6.93
CA HIS A 100 -22.59 0.56 6.79
C HIS A 100 -23.13 1.93 7.21
N ILE A 101 -24.19 2.36 6.52
CA ILE A 101 -25.02 3.51 6.94
C ILE A 101 -25.93 3.09 8.10
N LEU A 102 -25.82 3.81 9.21
CA LEU A 102 -26.50 3.58 10.49
C LEU A 102 -26.91 4.92 11.12
N PRO A 103 -27.99 4.98 11.91
CA PRO A 103 -28.36 6.19 12.61
C PRO A 103 -27.36 6.53 13.73
N ASP A 104 -27.31 7.81 14.12
CA ASP A 104 -26.48 8.35 15.22
C ASP A 104 -24.98 8.11 15.06
N VAL A 105 -24.49 8.16 13.82
CA VAL A 105 -23.09 7.95 13.46
C VAL A 105 -22.64 9.10 12.55
N SER A 106 -21.59 9.80 12.96
CA SER A 106 -20.90 10.76 12.09
C SER A 106 -20.07 10.03 11.04
N LEU A 107 -20.07 10.54 9.82
CA LEU A 107 -19.28 10.04 8.70
C LEU A 107 -19.35 8.51 8.54
N PRO A 108 -20.52 7.88 8.34
CA PRO A 108 -20.60 6.44 8.06
C PRO A 108 -19.97 6.10 6.70
N GLY A 109 -19.59 4.83 6.51
CA GLY A 109 -19.18 4.34 5.19
C GLY A 109 -20.37 3.91 4.33
N ASN A 110 -20.07 3.60 3.06
CA ASN A 110 -21.01 3.03 2.09
C ASN A 110 -20.44 1.81 1.33
N VAL A 111 -19.37 1.20 1.87
CA VAL A 111 -18.85 -0.09 1.38
C VAL A 111 -19.91 -1.18 1.48
N GLY A 112 -20.46 -1.31 2.69
CA GLY A 112 -21.59 -2.16 2.99
C GLY A 112 -22.90 -1.46 2.68
N LEU A 113 -23.96 -2.25 2.62
CA LEU A 113 -25.31 -1.76 2.33
C LEU A 113 -25.85 -0.84 3.44
N ASN A 114 -26.84 -0.01 3.11
CA ASN A 114 -27.55 0.79 4.11
C ASN A 114 -28.47 -0.11 4.95
N ILE A 115 -28.15 -0.29 6.24
CA ILE A 115 -28.90 -1.13 7.19
C ILE A 115 -29.81 -0.33 8.14
N SER A 116 -30.00 0.97 7.90
CA SER A 116 -30.83 1.81 8.80
C SER A 116 -32.31 1.42 8.86
N THR A 117 -32.77 0.62 7.91
CA THR A 117 -34.14 0.09 7.86
C THR A 117 -34.18 -1.44 7.95
N VAL A 118 -33.10 -2.10 8.35
CA VAL A 118 -33.01 -3.57 8.33
C VAL A 118 -34.09 -4.26 9.17
N GLY A 119 -34.54 -3.63 10.27
CA GLY A 119 -35.64 -4.13 11.09
C GLY A 119 -36.99 -4.13 10.35
N SER A 120 -37.18 -3.23 9.38
CA SER A 120 -38.39 -3.21 8.53
C SER A 120 -38.40 -4.31 7.46
N TRP A 121 -37.26 -4.96 7.20
CA TRP A 121 -37.17 -6.03 6.19
C TRP A 121 -37.75 -7.36 6.68
N ARG A 122 -37.99 -7.50 8.00
CA ARG A 122 -38.58 -8.70 8.62
C ARG A 122 -37.86 -9.99 8.25
N LEU A 123 -36.52 -9.94 8.15
CA LEU A 123 -35.69 -11.12 7.96
C LEU A 123 -35.82 -12.08 9.16
N PRO A 124 -35.75 -13.41 8.95
CA PRO A 124 -35.64 -14.37 10.06
C PRO A 124 -34.47 -14.02 10.99
N GLU A 125 -34.69 -14.12 12.30
CA GLU A 125 -33.69 -13.69 13.30
C GLU A 125 -32.43 -14.55 13.24
N GLU A 126 -32.59 -15.85 12.94
CA GLU A 126 -31.48 -16.79 12.76
C GLU A 126 -30.65 -16.45 11.54
N LEU A 127 -31.29 -15.99 10.46
CA LEU A 127 -30.58 -15.53 9.26
C LEU A 127 -29.74 -14.30 9.59
N LEU A 128 -30.33 -13.31 10.28
CA LEU A 128 -29.61 -12.09 10.65
C LEU A 128 -28.44 -12.39 11.59
N PHE A 129 -28.64 -13.29 12.57
CA PHE A 129 -27.59 -13.77 13.45
C PHE A 129 -26.45 -14.44 12.67
N ASN A 130 -26.78 -15.38 11.79
CA ASN A 130 -25.78 -16.14 11.04
C ASN A 130 -25.03 -15.28 10.01
N TYR A 131 -25.69 -14.28 9.43
CA TYR A 131 -25.03 -13.33 8.53
C TYR A 131 -24.00 -12.47 9.28
N VAL A 132 -24.30 -12.04 10.51
CA VAL A 132 -23.33 -11.34 11.36
C VAL A 132 -22.24 -12.29 11.86
N TYR A 133 -22.60 -13.53 12.21
CA TYR A 133 -21.67 -14.54 12.71
C TYR A 133 -20.60 -14.90 11.66
N ASP A 134 -21.03 -15.25 10.45
CA ASP A 134 -20.15 -15.54 9.33
C ASP A 134 -20.89 -15.45 8.00
N ALA A 135 -20.87 -14.28 7.36
CA ALA A 135 -21.51 -14.07 6.06
C ALA A 135 -20.95 -14.98 4.94
N ARG A 136 -19.77 -15.59 5.12
CA ARG A 136 -19.13 -16.44 4.10
C ARG A 136 -19.93 -17.71 3.80
N ILE A 137 -20.79 -18.14 4.73
CA ILE A 137 -21.67 -19.31 4.53
C ILE A 137 -22.72 -19.04 3.45
N TYR A 138 -23.08 -17.78 3.21
CA TYR A 138 -24.05 -17.35 2.21
C TYR A 138 -23.38 -16.70 1.00
N ASN A 139 -22.28 -15.99 1.23
CA ASN A 139 -21.52 -15.29 0.19
C ASN A 139 -20.01 -15.46 0.43
N PRO A 140 -19.34 -16.42 -0.25
CA PRO A 140 -17.92 -16.68 -0.01
C PRO A 140 -16.99 -15.53 -0.44
N THR A 141 -17.47 -14.62 -1.30
CA THR A 141 -16.69 -13.44 -1.76
C THR A 141 -16.98 -12.18 -0.96
N THR A 142 -17.73 -12.29 0.14
CA THR A 142 -18.08 -11.15 0.99
C THR A 142 -16.85 -10.38 1.51
N VAL A 143 -17.01 -9.07 1.64
CA VAL A 143 -16.07 -8.17 2.33
C VAL A 143 -16.46 -7.94 3.79
N MET A 144 -17.56 -8.57 4.25
CA MET A 144 -17.98 -8.49 5.64
C MET A 144 -17.07 -9.37 6.51
N PRO A 145 -16.47 -8.82 7.58
CA PRO A 145 -15.67 -9.62 8.50
C PRO A 145 -16.50 -10.75 9.13
N PRO A 146 -15.95 -11.96 9.28
CA PRO A 146 -16.62 -13.07 9.95
C PRO A 146 -16.59 -12.88 11.48
N PHE A 147 -17.49 -12.05 12.02
CA PHE A 147 -17.40 -11.56 13.40
C PHE A 147 -17.43 -12.66 14.46
N GLY A 148 -18.22 -13.70 14.25
CA GLY A 148 -18.33 -14.84 15.17
C GLY A 148 -17.21 -15.85 14.99
N SER A 149 -17.03 -16.37 13.77
CA SER A 149 -16.07 -17.44 13.53
C SER A 149 -14.61 -17.02 13.60
N ASN A 150 -14.30 -15.73 13.48
CA ASN A 150 -12.97 -15.19 13.80
C ASN A 150 -12.88 -14.57 15.21
N GLU A 151 -13.86 -14.85 16.09
CA GLU A 151 -13.84 -14.48 17.51
C GLU A 151 -13.71 -12.96 17.75
N ILE A 152 -14.25 -12.13 16.85
CA ILE A 152 -14.31 -10.67 17.02
C ILE A 152 -15.43 -10.31 18.01
N LEU A 153 -16.56 -11.01 17.93
CA LEU A 153 -17.72 -10.90 18.80
C LEU A 153 -18.10 -12.29 19.33
N SER A 154 -18.47 -12.38 20.60
CA SER A 154 -19.10 -13.60 21.13
C SER A 154 -20.51 -13.79 20.58
N LYS A 155 -21.08 -15.01 20.69
CA LYS A 155 -22.49 -15.27 20.36
C LYS A 155 -23.44 -14.31 21.07
N SER A 156 -23.25 -14.07 22.36
CA SER A 156 -24.07 -13.14 23.14
C SER A 156 -23.99 -11.70 22.62
N GLU A 157 -22.80 -11.25 22.20
CA GLU A 157 -22.62 -9.92 21.61
C GLU A 157 -23.27 -9.81 20.24
N ILE A 158 -23.27 -10.90 19.45
CA ILE A 158 -24.00 -10.94 18.17
C ILE A 158 -25.52 -10.90 18.43
N MET A 159 -26.01 -11.56 19.48
CA MET A 159 -27.43 -11.43 19.88
C MET A 159 -27.78 -9.97 20.23
N ASP A 160 -26.92 -9.28 20.99
CA ASP A 160 -27.09 -7.85 21.28
C ASP A 160 -27.15 -7.01 19.99
N VAL A 161 -26.24 -7.26 19.04
CA VAL A 161 -26.23 -6.61 17.72
C VAL A 161 -27.53 -6.86 16.95
N VAL A 162 -27.96 -8.12 16.85
CA VAL A 162 -29.22 -8.49 16.17
C VAL A 162 -30.42 -7.82 16.82
N SER A 163 -30.49 -7.79 18.16
CA SER A 163 -31.53 -7.08 18.89
C SER A 163 -31.55 -5.59 18.56
N TYR A 164 -30.40 -4.93 18.38
CA TYR A 164 -30.36 -3.55 17.91
C TYR A 164 -30.79 -3.40 16.45
N LEU A 165 -30.31 -4.24 15.54
CA LEU A 165 -30.67 -4.20 14.11
C LEU A 165 -32.20 -4.29 13.91
N LYS A 166 -32.89 -5.12 14.71
CA LYS A 166 -34.36 -5.23 14.70
C LYS A 166 -35.08 -3.91 15.04
N THR A 167 -34.44 -3.01 15.78
CA THR A 167 -35.02 -1.69 16.12
C THR A 167 -34.92 -0.68 14.97
N LEU A 168 -34.06 -0.95 13.98
CA LEU A 168 -33.76 -0.03 12.87
C LEU A 168 -34.84 -0.08 11.80
N THR A 169 -35.84 0.79 11.90
CA THR A 169 -37.01 0.80 10.99
C THR A 169 -37.13 2.06 10.14
N LYS A 170 -36.27 3.06 10.36
CA LYS A 170 -36.35 4.38 9.71
C LYS A 170 -35.06 4.70 8.97
N PRO A 171 -35.13 5.27 7.75
CA PRO A 171 -33.95 5.66 7.02
C PRO A 171 -33.16 6.72 7.80
N VAL A 172 -31.83 6.69 7.70
CA VAL A 172 -30.99 7.78 8.21
C VAL A 172 -31.35 9.07 7.48
N LYS A 173 -31.58 10.12 8.26
CA LYS A 173 -31.56 11.49 7.78
C LYS A 173 -30.18 12.05 8.12
N PHE A 174 -29.43 12.44 7.10
CA PHE A 174 -28.14 13.10 7.28
C PHE A 174 -28.35 14.59 7.58
N ASP A 175 -27.60 15.12 8.53
CA ASP A 175 -27.70 16.52 8.94
C ASP A 175 -27.13 17.46 7.87
N ASN A 176 -26.14 17.00 7.11
CA ASN A 176 -25.48 17.74 6.04
C ASN A 176 -25.02 16.80 4.91
N SER A 177 -24.56 17.37 3.80
CA SER A 177 -24.06 16.60 2.64
C SER A 177 -22.73 15.88 2.91
N GLU A 178 -21.93 16.35 3.87
CA GLU A 178 -20.66 15.72 4.23
C GLU A 178 -20.87 14.45 5.03
N ASP A 179 -21.97 14.31 5.77
CA ASP A 179 -22.29 13.06 6.47
C ASP A 179 -22.90 12.00 5.55
N ASP A 180 -23.49 12.39 4.43
CA ASP A 180 -24.03 11.49 3.42
C ASP A 180 -22.92 10.97 2.47
N PRO A 181 -22.46 9.71 2.59
CA PRO A 181 -21.37 9.19 1.76
C PRO A 181 -21.72 9.13 0.27
N SER A 182 -22.99 9.28 -0.13
CA SER A 182 -23.38 9.41 -1.54
C SER A 182 -23.21 10.82 -2.10
N LYS A 183 -23.06 11.83 -1.24
CA LYS A 183 -22.93 13.25 -1.61
C LYS A 183 -21.56 13.84 -1.26
N ARG A 184 -20.74 13.14 -0.47
CA ARG A 184 -19.37 13.58 -0.18
C ARG A 184 -18.56 13.73 -1.48
N PRO A 185 -17.89 14.86 -1.69
CA PRO A 185 -16.98 15.00 -2.82
C PRO A 185 -15.79 14.05 -2.64
N SER A 186 -15.36 13.41 -3.72
CA SER A 186 -14.10 12.66 -3.72
C SER A 186 -12.94 13.60 -3.36
N PRO A 187 -12.06 13.24 -2.41
CA PRO A 187 -10.91 14.06 -2.07
C PRO A 187 -10.02 14.24 -3.30
N THR A 188 -9.67 15.50 -3.58
CA THR A 188 -8.67 15.84 -4.59
C THR A 188 -7.46 16.42 -3.88
N GLU A 189 -6.28 15.85 -4.12
CA GLU A 189 -5.04 16.46 -3.67
C GLU A 189 -4.79 17.70 -4.53
N THR A 190 -4.78 18.87 -3.91
CA THR A 190 -4.65 20.17 -4.59
C THR A 190 -3.28 20.79 -4.38
N ARG A 191 -2.51 20.27 -3.42
CA ARG A 191 -1.14 20.70 -3.17
C ARG A 191 -0.22 20.21 -4.28
N ASP A 192 0.78 21.01 -4.60
CA ASP A 192 1.89 20.57 -5.44
C ASP A 192 2.79 19.64 -4.64
N ASN A 193 3.09 18.46 -5.20
CA ASN A 193 4.02 17.53 -4.59
C ASN A 193 5.44 18.13 -4.51
N LEU A 194 5.83 18.98 -5.46
CA LEU A 194 7.21 19.44 -5.60
C LEU A 194 7.43 20.87 -5.08
N ASP A 195 6.40 21.51 -4.51
CA ASP A 195 6.55 22.79 -3.83
C ASP A 195 7.08 22.57 -2.41
N GLU A 196 8.27 23.09 -2.12
CA GLU A 196 8.94 22.97 -0.82
C GLU A 196 8.18 23.65 0.33
N PHE A 197 7.36 24.67 0.03
CA PHE A 197 6.54 25.36 1.03
C PHE A 197 5.26 24.61 1.37
N GLU A 198 4.73 23.79 0.43
CA GLU A 198 3.53 22.98 0.65
C GLU A 198 3.85 21.56 1.11
N ASN A 199 4.96 20.98 0.63
CA ASN A 199 5.37 19.62 0.91
C ASN A 199 6.67 19.54 1.73
N PRO A 200 6.56 19.37 3.07
CA PRO A 200 7.72 19.13 3.93
C PRO A 200 8.55 17.89 3.54
N GLY A 201 7.97 16.98 2.75
CA GLY A 201 8.70 15.85 2.19
C GLY A 201 9.86 16.24 1.27
N MET A 202 9.86 17.46 0.70
CA MET A 202 10.94 17.94 -0.15
C MET A 202 12.30 18.02 0.55
N PHE A 203 12.34 18.16 1.87
CA PHE A 203 13.59 18.09 2.66
C PHE A 203 14.38 16.79 2.41
N ALA A 204 13.68 15.68 2.10
CA ALA A 204 14.31 14.41 1.78
C ALA A 204 15.17 14.44 0.51
N VAL A 205 14.90 15.37 -0.42
CA VAL A 205 15.72 15.57 -1.62
C VAL A 205 17.11 16.05 -1.21
N THR A 206 17.19 17.06 -0.34
CA THR A 206 18.45 17.57 0.21
C THR A 206 19.22 16.48 0.96
N VAL A 207 18.54 15.71 1.82
CA VAL A 207 19.16 14.57 2.52
C VAL A 207 19.78 13.58 1.52
N GLY A 208 19.05 13.21 0.47
CA GLY A 208 19.56 12.27 -0.53
C GLY A 208 20.74 12.82 -1.35
N GLU A 209 20.75 14.12 -1.66
CA GLU A 209 21.87 14.79 -2.35
C GLU A 209 23.14 14.80 -1.48
N GLU A 210 23.01 15.10 -0.19
CA GLU A 210 24.12 15.03 0.77
C GLU A 210 24.68 13.61 0.87
N LEU A 211 23.81 12.61 1.02
CA LEU A 211 24.20 11.20 1.11
C LEU A 211 24.88 10.68 -0.16
N TYR A 212 24.54 11.23 -1.32
CA TYR A 212 25.12 10.84 -2.61
C TYR A 212 26.63 11.14 -2.70
N THR A 213 27.03 12.29 -2.14
CA THR A 213 28.43 12.75 -2.14
C THR A 213 29.19 12.31 -0.88
N GLN A 214 28.48 11.83 0.14
CA GLN A 214 29.08 11.38 1.38
C GLN A 214 29.99 10.16 1.17
N VAL A 215 31.25 10.30 1.60
CA VAL A 215 32.22 9.21 1.60
C VAL A 215 31.90 8.21 2.70
N GLY A 216 31.57 6.98 2.32
CA GLY A 216 31.28 5.90 3.26
C GLY A 216 32.55 5.28 3.87
N PRO A 217 32.38 4.34 4.83
CA PRO A 217 33.48 3.65 5.53
C PRO A 217 34.54 2.99 4.65
N LYS A 218 34.23 2.66 3.38
CA LYS A 218 35.19 2.10 2.41
C LYS A 218 35.95 3.18 1.62
N GLY A 219 35.83 4.45 1.99
CA GLY A 219 36.53 5.56 1.34
C GLY A 219 35.98 5.91 -0.05
N LYS A 220 34.72 5.55 -0.32
CA LYS A 220 34.00 5.84 -1.57
C LYS A 220 32.62 6.41 -1.29
N SER A 221 32.16 7.30 -2.15
CA SER A 221 30.81 7.85 -2.25
C SER A 221 30.08 7.26 -3.45
N CYS A 222 28.80 7.60 -3.63
CA CYS A 222 28.06 7.20 -4.83
C CYS A 222 28.59 7.93 -6.07
N GLN A 223 28.97 9.20 -5.91
CA GLN A 223 29.53 10.04 -6.97
C GLN A 223 30.84 9.48 -7.57
N ASP A 224 31.66 8.78 -6.78
CA ASP A 224 32.90 8.18 -7.27
C ASP A 224 32.69 7.14 -8.39
N CYS A 225 31.51 6.51 -8.46
CA CYS A 225 31.16 5.50 -9.46
C CYS A 225 30.08 5.97 -10.45
N HIS A 226 29.20 6.85 -10.01
CA HIS A 226 28.12 7.42 -10.81
C HIS A 226 28.36 8.93 -10.89
N ASP A 227 29.04 9.40 -11.93
CA ASP A 227 29.18 10.84 -12.14
C ASP A 227 27.89 11.40 -12.77
N GLU A 228 27.61 12.69 -12.57
CA GLU A 228 26.42 13.40 -13.07
C GLU A 228 25.08 12.68 -12.75
N PRO A 229 24.59 12.70 -11.49
CA PRO A 229 23.38 11.96 -11.07
C PRO A 229 22.14 12.26 -11.91
N GLU A 230 21.94 13.51 -12.30
CA GLU A 230 20.80 13.96 -13.10
C GLU A 230 20.74 13.25 -14.45
N LYS A 231 21.90 12.94 -15.02
CA LYS A 231 21.99 12.22 -16.29
C LYS A 231 21.87 10.72 -16.06
N ALA A 232 22.62 10.19 -15.10
CA ALA A 232 22.69 8.76 -14.80
C ALA A 232 21.34 8.17 -14.36
N PHE A 233 20.55 8.93 -13.60
CA PHE A 233 19.31 8.46 -12.98
C PHE A 233 18.03 9.11 -13.54
N SER A 234 18.14 9.96 -14.57
CA SER A 234 17.01 10.65 -15.24
C SER A 234 15.80 9.78 -15.60
N ASN A 235 16.01 8.48 -15.84
CA ASN A 235 14.95 7.52 -16.17
C ASN A 235 15.01 6.23 -15.34
N TRP A 236 15.93 6.13 -14.39
CA TRP A 236 16.21 4.85 -13.75
C TRP A 236 15.05 4.40 -12.86
N ALA A 237 14.50 5.33 -12.06
CA ALA A 237 13.50 5.01 -11.07
C ALA A 237 12.15 4.59 -11.67
N VAL A 238 11.79 5.09 -12.86
CA VAL A 238 10.54 4.69 -13.56
C VAL A 238 10.56 3.25 -14.07
N HIS A 239 11.72 2.59 -14.04
CA HIS A 239 11.89 1.18 -14.39
C HIS A 239 12.03 0.26 -13.17
N MET A 240 11.84 0.78 -11.94
CA MET A 240 11.89 0.02 -10.69
C MET A 240 10.50 -0.26 -10.14
N PRO A 241 10.26 -1.37 -9.43
CA PRO A 241 11.23 -2.38 -8.98
C PRO A 241 11.60 -3.40 -10.06
N LYS A 242 12.69 -4.15 -9.83
CA LYS A 242 13.19 -5.20 -10.73
C LYS A 242 13.46 -6.50 -10.01
N VAL A 243 13.36 -7.63 -10.71
CA VAL A 243 13.79 -8.91 -10.17
C VAL A 243 15.33 -8.97 -10.14
N GLU A 244 15.90 -9.32 -9.00
CA GLU A 244 17.30 -9.66 -8.81
C GLU A 244 17.46 -11.19 -8.82
N PRO A 245 17.98 -11.78 -9.91
CA PRO A 245 18.07 -13.23 -10.06
C PRO A 245 18.90 -13.91 -8.97
N ARG A 246 19.94 -13.25 -8.45
CA ARG A 246 20.81 -13.83 -7.41
C ARG A 246 20.11 -13.98 -6.06
N LEU A 247 19.08 -13.17 -5.84
CA LEU A 247 18.23 -13.21 -4.64
C LEU A 247 16.91 -13.95 -4.89
N ASN A 248 16.62 -14.31 -6.13
CA ASN A 248 15.33 -14.84 -6.56
C ASN A 248 14.14 -13.99 -6.05
N LYS A 249 14.30 -12.66 -6.08
CA LYS A 249 13.39 -11.71 -5.44
C LYS A 249 13.30 -10.39 -6.18
N VAL A 250 12.16 -9.72 -6.06
CA VAL A 250 11.99 -8.33 -6.49
C VAL A 250 12.64 -7.34 -5.52
N LEU A 251 13.51 -6.47 -6.03
CA LEU A 251 14.10 -5.34 -5.31
C LEU A 251 13.41 -4.02 -5.70
N GLY A 252 12.87 -3.33 -4.69
CA GLY A 252 12.51 -1.91 -4.78
C GLY A 252 13.72 -1.02 -4.56
N ILE A 253 13.54 0.29 -4.70
CA ILE A 253 14.64 1.27 -4.62
C ILE A 253 15.22 1.32 -3.21
N GLU A 254 14.39 1.29 -2.17
CA GLU A 254 14.77 1.35 -0.76
C GLU A 254 15.71 0.18 -0.39
N GLU A 255 15.37 -1.03 -0.85
CA GLU A 255 16.20 -2.21 -0.61
C GLU A 255 17.45 -2.22 -1.50
N PHE A 256 17.35 -1.74 -2.74
CA PHE A 256 18.51 -1.54 -3.61
C PHE A 256 19.54 -0.61 -2.95
N VAL A 257 19.11 0.55 -2.45
CA VAL A 257 19.97 1.51 -1.73
C VAL A 257 20.65 0.83 -0.54
N THR A 258 19.89 0.12 0.29
CA THR A 258 20.42 -0.60 1.46
C THR A 258 21.57 -1.54 1.05
N ARG A 259 21.32 -2.40 0.05
CA ARG A 259 22.27 -3.44 -0.37
C ARG A 259 23.46 -2.85 -1.09
N HIS A 260 23.22 -1.91 -1.99
CA HIS A 260 24.25 -1.33 -2.83
C HIS A 260 25.21 -0.46 -2.01
N ALA A 261 24.71 0.44 -1.16
CA ALA A 261 25.54 1.28 -0.30
C ALA A 261 26.43 0.44 0.64
N ARG A 262 25.86 -0.56 1.32
CA ARG A 262 26.63 -1.50 2.16
C ARG A 262 27.76 -2.19 1.38
N ALA A 263 27.47 -2.61 0.15
CA ALA A 263 28.44 -3.33 -0.68
C ALA A 263 29.58 -2.44 -1.16
N THR A 264 29.28 -1.24 -1.66
CA THR A 264 30.23 -0.40 -2.41
C THR A 264 30.90 0.66 -1.55
N THR A 265 30.14 1.37 -0.72
CA THR A 265 30.65 2.45 0.15
C THR A 265 30.84 1.99 1.59
N GLY A 266 30.20 0.89 1.99
CA GLY A 266 30.16 0.42 3.37
C GLY A 266 29.17 1.17 4.25
N ALA A 267 28.37 2.09 3.69
CA ALA A 267 27.36 2.83 4.43
C ALA A 267 26.13 1.95 4.73
N GLU A 268 25.52 2.17 5.89
CA GLU A 268 24.41 1.36 6.41
C GLU A 268 23.09 2.13 6.36
N TYR A 269 22.47 2.19 5.18
CA TYR A 269 21.18 2.85 4.97
C TYR A 269 20.04 1.83 4.99
N LEU A 270 19.70 1.35 6.18
CA LEU A 270 18.66 0.33 6.36
C LEU A 270 17.28 0.83 5.88
N ALA A 271 16.50 -0.03 5.24
CA ALA A 271 15.17 0.34 4.73
C ALA A 271 14.30 1.05 5.80
N GLN A 272 13.59 2.09 5.37
CA GLN A 272 12.70 2.93 6.18
C GLN A 272 13.37 3.81 7.26
N THR A 273 14.71 3.85 7.32
CA THR A 273 15.43 4.94 8.03
C THR A 273 15.31 6.26 7.27
N GLU A 274 15.60 7.37 7.93
CA GLU A 274 15.55 8.69 7.31
C GLU A 274 16.54 8.79 6.14
N GLU A 275 17.74 8.26 6.32
CA GLU A 275 18.78 8.24 5.29
C GLU A 275 18.35 7.42 4.07
N ASN A 276 17.77 6.23 4.31
CA ASN A 276 17.28 5.39 3.23
C ASN A 276 16.11 6.03 2.47
N LEU A 277 15.14 6.60 3.18
CA LEU A 277 13.99 7.26 2.57
C LEU A 277 14.40 8.53 1.84
N GLY A 278 15.29 9.33 2.42
CA GLY A 278 15.91 10.50 1.80
C GLY A 278 16.55 10.15 0.47
N PHE A 279 17.41 9.13 0.49
CA PHE A 279 18.11 8.71 -0.71
C PHE A 279 17.15 8.10 -1.76
N ALA A 280 16.17 7.30 -1.33
CA ALA A 280 15.18 6.72 -2.22
C ALA A 280 14.23 7.76 -2.84
N VAL A 281 13.96 8.87 -2.13
CA VAL A 281 13.26 10.05 -2.66
C VAL A 281 14.12 10.76 -3.69
N TYR A 282 15.39 11.05 -3.39
CA TYR A 282 16.30 11.72 -4.33
C TYR A 282 16.44 10.96 -5.65
N LEU A 283 16.66 9.64 -5.61
CA LEU A 283 16.75 8.83 -6.84
C LEU A 283 15.47 8.84 -7.69
N ARG A 284 14.29 8.96 -7.06
CA ARG A 284 13.01 9.13 -7.78
C ARG A 284 12.81 10.56 -8.25
N TYR A 285 13.25 11.55 -7.47
CA TYR A 285 13.17 12.97 -7.80
C TYR A 285 13.91 13.29 -9.11
N LEU A 286 15.09 12.70 -9.30
CA LEU A 286 15.86 12.82 -10.55
C LEU A 286 15.13 12.30 -11.79
N ALA A 287 14.11 11.44 -11.61
CA ALA A 287 13.29 10.87 -12.68
C ALA A 287 11.87 11.43 -12.75
N ASN A 288 11.54 12.49 -12.01
CA ASN A 288 10.22 13.11 -12.03
C ASN A 288 9.81 13.58 -13.43
N GLY A 289 8.49 13.60 -13.68
CA GLY A 289 7.92 13.94 -14.98
C GLY A 289 7.98 12.83 -16.02
N GLN A 290 8.71 11.75 -15.76
CA GLN A 290 8.75 10.57 -16.63
C GLN A 290 7.58 9.62 -16.33
N PRO A 291 7.04 8.91 -17.33
CA PRO A 291 6.03 7.89 -17.12
C PRO A 291 6.64 6.61 -16.54
N ILE A 292 5.97 6.01 -15.54
CA ILE A 292 6.31 4.68 -15.04
C ILE A 292 6.29 3.67 -16.19
N SER A 293 7.35 2.86 -16.32
CA SER A 293 7.56 1.98 -17.46
C SER A 293 8.22 0.66 -17.05
N ILE A 294 7.49 -0.18 -16.34
CA ILE A 294 7.96 -1.50 -15.91
C ILE A 294 7.86 -2.50 -17.06
N ASN A 295 8.99 -3.11 -17.40
CA ASN A 295 9.07 -4.16 -18.40
C ASN A 295 8.63 -5.53 -17.82
N THR A 296 7.63 -6.14 -18.45
CA THR A 296 7.03 -7.42 -18.03
C THR A 296 7.44 -8.62 -18.90
N SER A 297 8.33 -8.44 -19.88
CA SER A 297 8.70 -9.47 -20.86
C SER A 297 9.61 -10.57 -20.28
N GLY A 298 10.26 -10.34 -19.14
CA GLY A 298 11.10 -11.31 -18.46
C GLY A 298 10.29 -12.44 -17.81
N MET A 299 10.76 -13.69 -17.93
CA MET A 299 10.10 -14.86 -17.32
C MET A 299 9.99 -14.71 -15.79
N ASN A 300 11.08 -14.32 -15.12
CA ASN A 300 11.08 -14.14 -13.67
C ASN A 300 10.16 -13.00 -13.23
N THR A 301 10.07 -11.92 -14.01
CA THR A 301 9.12 -10.83 -13.77
C THR A 301 7.68 -11.33 -13.85
N ARG A 302 7.32 -12.14 -14.85
CA ARG A 302 5.97 -12.73 -14.94
C ARG A 302 5.65 -13.67 -13.78
N ILE A 303 6.63 -14.41 -13.28
CA ILE A 303 6.44 -15.27 -12.09
C ILE A 303 6.17 -14.39 -10.87
N ALA A 304 6.99 -13.35 -10.64
CA ALA A 304 6.79 -12.41 -9.55
C ALA A 304 5.44 -11.69 -9.63
N LEU A 305 5.01 -11.28 -10.82
CA LEU A 305 3.70 -10.68 -11.04
C LEU A 305 2.54 -11.60 -10.67
N ARG A 306 2.62 -12.90 -10.99
CA ARG A 306 1.61 -13.87 -10.56
C ARG A 306 1.56 -14.00 -9.04
N ARG A 307 2.71 -14.06 -8.37
CA ARG A 307 2.76 -14.08 -6.90
C ARG A 307 2.18 -12.79 -6.31
N GLY A 308 2.52 -11.63 -6.86
CA GLY A 308 1.96 -10.34 -6.46
C GLY A 308 0.44 -10.29 -6.61
N GLU A 309 -0.09 -10.82 -7.72
CA GLU A 309 -1.53 -10.93 -7.95
C GLU A 309 -2.24 -11.88 -6.96
N GLU A 310 -1.62 -13.00 -6.61
CA GLU A 310 -2.15 -13.89 -5.58
C GLU A 310 -2.16 -13.20 -4.21
N LEU A 311 -1.10 -12.45 -3.89
CA LEU A 311 -0.96 -11.75 -2.61
C LEU A 311 -1.97 -10.61 -2.45
N ILE A 312 -2.20 -9.78 -3.47
CA ILE A 312 -3.18 -8.68 -3.41
C ILE A 312 -4.63 -9.18 -3.29
N ASN A 313 -4.90 -10.42 -3.70
CA ASN A 313 -6.20 -11.08 -3.54
C ASN A 313 -6.30 -11.96 -2.27
N ARG A 314 -5.22 -12.10 -1.50
CA ARG A 314 -5.20 -12.94 -0.30
C ARG A 314 -5.92 -12.25 0.87
N LYS A 315 -6.93 -12.92 1.41
CA LYS A 315 -7.61 -12.51 2.65
C LYS A 315 -6.66 -12.75 3.83
N ILE A 316 -6.36 -11.71 4.59
CA ILE A 316 -5.45 -11.76 5.74
C ILE A 316 -6.10 -11.21 7.02
N GLY A 317 -5.50 -11.55 8.15
CA GLY A 317 -5.83 -11.02 9.47
C GLY A 317 -7.15 -11.52 10.03
N GLN A 318 -7.44 -11.10 11.26
CA GLN A 318 -8.70 -11.44 11.94
C GLN A 318 -9.91 -10.89 11.19
N LEU A 319 -9.79 -9.77 10.46
CA LEU A 319 -10.90 -9.22 9.68
C LEU A 319 -11.14 -9.96 8.35
N ASN A 320 -10.22 -10.84 7.93
CA ASN A 320 -10.31 -11.63 6.70
C ASN A 320 -10.55 -10.73 5.47
N LEU A 321 -9.65 -9.76 5.25
CA LEU A 321 -9.73 -8.80 4.15
C LEU A 321 -8.48 -8.88 3.26
N ALA A 322 -8.67 -8.66 1.96
CA ALA A 322 -7.62 -8.55 0.95
C ALA A 322 -7.46 -7.10 0.48
N CYS A 323 -6.33 -6.77 -0.16
CA CYS A 323 -6.11 -5.44 -0.72
C CYS A 323 -7.23 -5.07 -1.72
N THR A 324 -7.63 -6.04 -2.55
CA THR A 324 -8.67 -5.87 -3.57
C THR A 324 -10.08 -5.68 -3.01
N ASP A 325 -10.36 -6.09 -1.77
CA ASP A 325 -11.67 -5.83 -1.16
C ASP A 325 -11.95 -4.34 -1.02
N CYS A 326 -10.91 -3.55 -0.73
CA CYS A 326 -11.01 -2.10 -0.53
C CYS A 326 -10.60 -1.32 -1.78
N HIS A 327 -9.49 -1.68 -2.43
CA HIS A 327 -8.89 -0.90 -3.51
C HIS A 327 -9.31 -1.32 -4.92
N ALA A 328 -10.17 -2.33 -5.03
CA ALA A 328 -10.80 -2.72 -6.29
C ALA A 328 -12.33 -2.85 -6.13
N ILE A 329 -12.80 -3.85 -5.40
CA ILE A 329 -14.24 -4.18 -5.21
C ILE A 329 -15.00 -3.00 -4.59
N SER A 330 -14.42 -2.38 -3.58
CA SER A 330 -15.03 -1.25 -2.86
C SER A 330 -14.33 0.08 -3.15
N SER A 331 -13.60 0.18 -4.26
CA SER A 331 -12.99 1.44 -4.66
C SER A 331 -14.05 2.50 -4.96
N ASP A 332 -13.68 3.77 -4.85
CA ASP A 332 -14.57 4.93 -4.95
C ASP A 332 -15.69 4.98 -3.89
N LYS A 333 -15.53 4.25 -2.79
CA LYS A 333 -16.43 4.27 -1.65
C LYS A 333 -15.75 4.85 -0.42
N TRP A 334 -16.56 5.09 0.60
CA TRP A 334 -16.15 5.61 1.88
C TRP A 334 -16.12 4.51 2.93
N ILE A 335 -15.00 4.40 3.65
CA ILE A 335 -14.91 3.70 4.92
C ILE A 335 -14.76 4.75 6.03
N ARG A 336 -15.82 4.94 6.82
CA ARG A 336 -15.98 6.18 7.60
C ARG A 336 -15.77 7.44 6.72
N GLY A 337 -14.98 8.41 7.17
CA GLY A 337 -14.55 9.57 6.39
C GLY A 337 -13.31 9.35 5.52
N GLN A 338 -12.86 8.10 5.33
CA GLN A 338 -11.73 7.79 4.45
C GLN A 338 -12.25 7.32 3.08
N TYR A 339 -11.81 7.98 2.02
CA TYR A 339 -12.11 7.59 0.65
C TYR A 339 -11.17 6.47 0.18
N LEU A 340 -11.73 5.44 -0.46
CA LEU A 340 -11.00 4.29 -0.95
C LEU A 340 -10.53 4.50 -2.39
N ASN A 341 -9.28 4.93 -2.53
CA ASN A 341 -8.63 5.08 -3.83
C ASN A 341 -8.47 3.73 -4.56
N LYS A 342 -8.48 3.79 -5.89
CA LYS A 342 -8.14 2.67 -6.77
C LYS A 342 -6.65 2.35 -6.74
N VAL A 343 -6.30 1.19 -7.28
CA VAL A 343 -4.91 0.76 -7.47
C VAL A 343 -4.14 1.64 -8.47
N VAL A 344 -4.81 2.18 -9.50
CA VAL A 344 -4.20 3.07 -10.50
C VAL A 344 -4.13 4.50 -9.95
N GLY A 345 -3.00 5.17 -10.13
CA GLY A 345 -2.69 6.47 -9.51
C GLY A 345 -2.26 6.37 -8.04
N MET A 346 -1.90 5.17 -7.58
CA MET A 346 -1.47 4.95 -6.20
C MET A 346 0.05 5.01 -6.06
N MET A 347 0.81 4.66 -7.11
CA MET A 347 2.26 4.40 -6.99
C MET A 347 3.15 5.55 -7.45
N ASP A 348 2.61 6.43 -8.28
CA ASP A 348 3.29 7.54 -8.97
C ASP A 348 3.83 8.63 -8.05
N HIS A 349 3.47 8.60 -6.77
CA HIS A 349 3.84 9.62 -5.80
C HIS A 349 4.52 9.05 -4.54
N PHE A 350 4.95 7.77 -4.56
CA PHE A 350 5.66 7.16 -3.44
C PHE A 350 7.19 7.21 -3.63
N PRO A 351 7.98 7.45 -2.56
CA PRO A 351 7.57 7.75 -1.18
C PRO A 351 6.81 9.08 -1.01
N THR A 352 5.91 9.12 -0.03
CA THR A 352 5.04 10.28 0.20
C THR A 352 5.09 10.76 1.65
N TYR A 353 5.09 12.07 1.84
CA TYR A 353 4.88 12.70 3.12
C TYR A 353 3.43 12.57 3.59
N ARG A 354 3.24 11.96 4.76
CA ARG A 354 1.94 11.70 5.38
C ARG A 354 1.61 12.80 6.37
N THR A 355 0.75 13.73 6.00
CA THR A 355 0.41 14.86 6.89
C THR A 355 -0.25 14.44 8.20
N SER A 356 -0.98 13.32 8.23
CA SER A 356 -1.53 12.77 9.49
C SER A 356 -0.48 12.20 10.45
N ARG A 357 0.77 12.04 9.99
CA ARG A 357 1.87 11.42 10.74
C ARG A 357 3.12 12.29 10.84
N SER A 358 3.22 13.33 10.02
CA SER A 358 4.39 14.18 9.91
C SER A 358 5.67 13.41 9.61
N GLU A 359 5.59 12.42 8.70
CA GLU A 359 6.72 11.60 8.28
C GLU A 359 6.56 11.09 6.83
N ILE A 360 7.66 10.70 6.21
CA ILE A 360 7.69 10.08 4.88
C ILE A 360 7.44 8.57 4.99
N TRP A 361 6.56 8.09 4.12
CA TRP A 361 6.23 6.68 3.98
C TRP A 361 6.59 6.20 2.59
N ASP A 362 7.43 5.15 2.52
CA ASP A 362 7.53 4.33 1.33
C ASP A 362 6.29 3.43 1.19
N ILE A 363 6.18 2.78 0.04
CA ILE A 363 5.04 1.90 -0.22
C ILE A 363 5.03 0.68 0.72
N ARG A 364 6.19 0.18 1.14
CA ARG A 364 6.23 -1.01 2.01
C ARG A 364 5.79 -0.68 3.44
N LYS A 365 6.09 0.53 3.95
CA LYS A 365 5.49 1.04 5.19
C LYS A 365 3.97 1.17 5.07
N ARG A 366 3.45 1.55 3.89
CA ARG A 366 2.00 1.55 3.62
C ARG A 366 1.40 0.14 3.64
N PHE A 367 2.07 -0.89 3.12
CA PHE A 367 1.60 -2.27 3.22
C PHE A 367 1.56 -2.77 4.67
N GLN A 368 2.58 -2.46 5.47
CA GLN A 368 2.60 -2.80 6.89
C GLN A 368 1.41 -2.16 7.63
N TRP A 369 1.12 -0.88 7.35
CA TRP A 369 -0.05 -0.21 7.92
C TRP A 369 -1.38 -0.87 7.51
N CYS A 370 -1.49 -1.30 6.26
CA CYS A 370 -2.65 -2.04 5.77
C CYS A 370 -2.85 -3.34 6.58
N ASN A 371 -1.78 -4.13 6.76
CA ASN A 371 -1.82 -5.36 7.55
C ASN A 371 -2.33 -5.11 8.97
N VAL A 372 -1.83 -4.08 9.65
CA VAL A 372 -2.31 -3.79 11.02
C VAL A 372 -3.77 -3.37 11.03
N SER A 373 -4.21 -2.57 10.04
CA SER A 373 -5.60 -2.11 9.94
C SER A 373 -6.59 -3.27 9.79
N VAL A 374 -6.17 -4.38 9.17
CA VAL A 374 -6.97 -5.60 9.01
C VAL A 374 -6.69 -6.67 10.07
N ARG A 375 -5.92 -6.32 11.11
CA ARG A 375 -5.53 -7.23 12.21
C ARG A 375 -4.74 -8.45 11.71
N ALA A 376 -3.77 -8.20 10.85
CA ALA A 376 -2.77 -9.15 10.41
C ALA A 376 -1.39 -8.76 10.95
N ASN A 377 -0.44 -9.69 10.93
CA ASN A 377 0.96 -9.38 11.21
C ASN A 377 1.58 -8.69 9.99
N GLU A 378 2.29 -7.59 10.26
CA GLU A 378 3.25 -6.97 9.36
C GLU A 378 4.44 -7.90 9.04
N LEU A 379 5.04 -7.71 7.86
CA LEU A 379 6.30 -8.34 7.47
C LEU A 379 7.42 -7.28 7.53
N PRO A 380 8.70 -7.66 7.57
CA PRO A 380 9.77 -6.67 7.52
C PRO A 380 9.85 -6.03 6.11
N PRO A 381 10.46 -4.83 5.97
CA PRO A 381 10.41 -4.05 4.72
C PRO A 381 10.97 -4.80 3.51
N GLU A 382 11.98 -5.64 3.71
CA GLU A 382 12.60 -6.49 2.70
C GLU A 382 11.95 -7.88 2.58
N ALA A 383 10.70 -8.05 3.01
CA ALA A 383 9.99 -9.30 2.73
C ALA A 383 9.80 -9.50 1.20
N PRO A 384 10.03 -10.70 0.64
CA PRO A 384 9.81 -10.97 -0.77
C PRO A 384 8.36 -10.70 -1.21
N GLU A 385 7.40 -10.93 -0.33
CA GLU A 385 5.99 -10.65 -0.57
C GLU A 385 5.73 -9.16 -0.87
N TYR A 386 6.41 -8.25 -0.17
CA TYR A 386 6.26 -6.81 -0.43
C TYR A 386 6.89 -6.41 -1.76
N GLY A 387 8.02 -7.03 -2.15
CA GLY A 387 8.59 -6.82 -3.48
C GLY A 387 7.65 -7.27 -4.60
N ASP A 388 7.06 -8.46 -4.47
CA ASP A 388 6.11 -8.99 -5.47
C ASP A 388 4.85 -8.10 -5.58
N ILE A 389 4.30 -7.64 -4.45
CA ILE A 389 3.17 -6.70 -4.43
C ILE A 389 3.56 -5.35 -5.06
N GLU A 390 4.70 -4.79 -4.69
CA GLU A 390 5.21 -3.52 -5.24
C GLU A 390 5.34 -3.59 -6.77
N LEU A 391 5.92 -4.68 -7.30
CA LEU A 391 6.04 -4.90 -8.74
C LEU A 391 4.66 -4.97 -9.42
N TYR A 392 3.73 -5.73 -8.84
CA TYR A 392 2.37 -5.83 -9.37
C TYR A 392 1.70 -4.46 -9.46
N LEU A 393 1.78 -3.66 -8.40
CA LEU A 393 1.18 -2.34 -8.35
C LEU A 393 1.86 -1.35 -9.30
N MET A 394 3.19 -1.37 -9.39
CA MET A 394 3.92 -0.52 -10.34
C MET A 394 3.54 -0.83 -11.79
N VAL A 395 3.40 -2.10 -12.17
CA VAL A 395 2.91 -2.48 -13.51
C VAL A 395 1.49 -1.97 -13.76
N LYS A 396 0.60 -2.03 -12.76
CA LYS A 396 -0.76 -1.45 -12.88
C LYS A 396 -0.76 0.08 -13.00
N ASN A 397 0.36 0.73 -12.66
CA ASN A 397 0.57 2.17 -12.74
C ASN A 397 1.48 2.57 -13.91
N ASN A 398 1.82 1.65 -14.83
CA ASN A 398 2.54 2.00 -16.06
C ASN A 398 1.82 3.14 -16.81
N GLY A 399 2.58 4.14 -17.25
CA GLY A 399 2.08 5.34 -17.91
C GLY A 399 1.70 6.49 -16.98
N GLN A 400 1.54 6.26 -15.66
CA GLN A 400 1.37 7.35 -14.71
C GLN A 400 2.66 8.16 -14.59
N THR A 401 2.53 9.49 -14.45
CA THR A 401 3.68 10.40 -14.39
C THR A 401 4.25 10.43 -12.98
N LEU A 402 5.54 10.11 -12.83
CA LEU A 402 6.21 10.11 -11.54
C LEU A 402 6.31 11.53 -10.96
N SER A 403 5.91 11.70 -9.70
CA SER A 403 5.97 12.96 -8.96
C SER A 403 6.26 12.68 -7.48
N VAL A 404 7.55 12.63 -7.13
CA VAL A 404 8.08 12.20 -5.83
C VAL A 404 9.04 13.26 -5.29
N PRO A 405 9.00 13.60 -3.98
CA PRO A 405 8.13 13.04 -2.95
C PRO A 405 6.68 13.48 -3.11
N GLY A 406 5.72 12.55 -2.96
CA GLY A 406 4.31 12.93 -2.94
C GLY A 406 3.90 13.57 -1.61
N ILE A 407 2.76 14.26 -1.55
CA ILE A 407 2.12 14.66 -0.28
C ILE A 407 0.70 14.09 -0.18
N ARG A 408 0.39 13.38 0.90
CA ARG A 408 -0.96 12.81 1.13
C ARG A 408 -1.36 12.89 2.61
N HIS A 409 -2.64 12.69 2.89
CA HIS A 409 -3.14 12.63 4.27
C HIS A 409 -2.69 11.37 5.02
#